data_AF-A0A2K8KVR2-F1
#
_entry.id   AF-A0A2K8KVR2-F1
#
_cell.length_a   1.000
_cell.length_b   1.000
_cell.length_c   1.000
_cell.angle_alpha   90.00
_cell.angle_beta   90.00
_cell.angle_gamma   90.00
#
_symmetry.space_group_name_H-M   'P 1'
#
loop_
_entity.id
_entity.type
_entity.pdbx_description
1 polymer ?
#
loop_
_entity_poly.entity_id
_entity_poly.type
_entity_poly.pdbx_seq_one_letter_code
_entity_poly.pdbx_strand_id
1 'polypeptide(L)'
;MASFLKPWLLVPVLAGLLAAGQIWLSHLRYELSLETQALSAEKQIVQGESSKLRLELASMTRPERLRKLAQQKLGMAPPRPEQVVHP
;
A
#
# COMPACT_ATOMS: atom_id res chain seq x y z
N MET A 1 59.92 -24.59 6.35
CA MET A 1 59.57 -23.66 7.44
C MET A 1 58.06 -23.43 7.42
N ALA A 2 57.27 -24.42 7.85
CA ALA A 2 55.82 -24.27 7.95
C ALA A 2 55.49 -23.87 9.38
N SER A 3 55.06 -22.62 9.55
CA SER A 3 54.65 -22.07 10.83
C SER A 3 53.50 -22.91 11.40
N PHE A 4 53.74 -23.54 12.55
CA PHE A 4 52.69 -24.10 13.39
C PHE A 4 51.83 -22.93 13.90
N LEU A 5 50.86 -22.50 13.09
CA LEU A 5 49.73 -21.72 13.57
C LEU A 5 49.08 -22.53 14.68
N LYS A 6 49.21 -22.06 15.93
CA LYS A 6 48.66 -22.73 17.10
C LYS A 6 47.16 -22.96 16.84
N PRO A 7 46.66 -24.21 16.81
CA PRO A 7 45.28 -24.51 16.44
C PRO A 7 44.25 -23.80 17.33
N TRP A 8 44.65 -23.42 18.55
CA TRP A 8 43.85 -22.60 19.46
C TRP A 8 43.48 -21.21 18.89
N LEU A 9 44.27 -20.63 17.99
CA LEU A 9 44.00 -19.33 17.38
C LEU A 9 42.94 -19.39 16.27
N LEU A 10 42.63 -20.58 15.74
CA LEU A 10 41.60 -20.73 14.71
C LEU A 10 40.20 -20.50 15.27
N VAL A 11 39.96 -20.88 16.52
CA VAL A 11 38.66 -20.74 17.18
C VAL A 11 38.20 -19.28 17.29
N PRO A 12 38.99 -18.33 17.83
CA PRO A 12 38.58 -16.92 17.89
C PRO A 12 38.48 -16.28 16.50
N VAL A 13 39.29 -16.69 15.54
CA VAL A 13 39.20 -16.20 14.15
C VAL A 13 37.90 -16.64 13.50
N LEU A 14 37.54 -17.92 13.65
CA LEU A 14 36.29 -18.46 13.13
C LEU A 14 35.08 -17.80 13.81
N ALA A 15 35.14 -17.61 15.13
CA ALA A 15 34.11 -16.92 15.88
C ALA A 15 33.96 -15.45 15.43
N GLY A 16 35.07 -14.75 15.18
CA GLY A 16 35.06 -13.39 14.65
C GLY A 16 34.44 -13.30 13.25
N LEU A 17 34.77 -14.24 12.36
CA LEU A 17 34.16 -14.32 11.02
C LEU A 17 32.66 -14.58 11.10
N LEU A 18 32.21 -15.49 11.97
CA LEU A 18 30.79 -15.76 12.17
C LEU A 18 30.06 -14.54 12.75
N ALA A 19 30.67 -13.85 13.72
CA ALA A 19 30.10 -12.64 14.30
C ALA A 19 29.97 -11.52 13.25
N ALA A 20 31.01 -11.28 12.45
CA ALA A 20 30.97 -10.30 11.36
C ALA A 20 29.88 -10.65 10.33
N GLY A 21 29.77 -11.93 9.96
CA GLY A 21 28.71 -12.41 9.07
C GLY A 21 27.31 -12.20 9.63
N GLN A 22 27.11 -12.44 10.93
CA GLN A 22 25.82 -12.20 11.60
C GLN A 22 25.44 -10.71 11.62
N ILE A 23 26.40 -9.83 11.93
CA ILE A 23 26.18 -8.39 11.92
C ILE A 23 25.79 -7.92 10.52
N TRP A 24 26.52 -8.37 9.49
CA TRP A 24 26.23 -8.04 8.10
C TRP A 24 24.83 -8.51 7.67
N LEU A 25 24.46 -9.75 8.00
CA LEU A 25 23.15 -10.29 7.69
C LEU A 25 22.03 -9.54 8.43
N SER A 26 22.25 -9.18 9.69
CA SER A 26 21.31 -8.38 10.46
C SER A 26 21.12 -6.99 9.86
N HIS A 27 22.19 -6.38 9.37
CA HIS A 27 22.14 -5.07 8.71
C HIS A 27 21.31 -5.14 7.42
N LEU A 28 21.58 -6.11 6.55
CA LEU A 28 20.79 -6.34 5.32
C LEU A 28 19.30 -6.59 5.62
N ARG A 29 19.02 -7.39 6.66
CA ARG A 29 17.63 -7.64 7.09
C ARG A 29 16.94 -6.36 7.58
N TYR A 30 17.67 -5.50 8.29
CA TYR A 30 17.15 -4.25 8.79
C TYR A 30 16.83 -3.28 7.65
N GLU A 31 17.75 -3.10 6.70
CA GLU A 31 17.53 -2.25 5.52
C GLU A 31 16.33 -2.74 4.70
N LEU A 32 16.26 -4.04 4.42
CA LEU A 32 15.11 -4.63 3.73
C LEU A 32 13.80 -4.43 4.51
N SER A 33 13.84 -4.54 5.84
CA SER A 33 12.65 -4.29 6.66
C SER A 33 12.19 -2.83 6.59
N LEU A 34 13.12 -1.88 6.56
CA LEU A 34 12.76 -0.46 6.40
C LEU A 34 12.16 -0.19 5.03
N GLU A 35 12.75 -0.71 3.95
CA GLU A 35 12.24 -0.54 2.59
C GLU A 35 10.85 -1.15 2.42
N THR A 36 10.64 -2.36 2.94
CA THR A 36 9.34 -3.02 2.91
C THR A 36 8.28 -2.27 3.73
N GLN A 37 8.66 -1.67 4.86
CA GLN A 37 7.75 -0.84 5.66
C GLN A 37 7.38 0.45 4.91
N ALA A 38 8.34 1.13 4.30
CA ALA A 38 8.10 2.33 3.50
C ALA A 38 7.15 2.03 2.32
N LEU A 39 7.44 0.97 1.56
CA LEU A 39 6.61 0.55 0.44
C LEU A 39 5.20 0.13 0.87
N SER A 40 5.09 -0.53 2.04
CA SER A 40 3.78 -0.91 2.59
C SER A 40 2.96 0.30 3.01
N ALA A 41 3.59 1.32 3.60
CA ALA A 41 2.93 2.57 3.96
C ALA A 41 2.43 3.32 2.71
N GLU A 42 3.27 3.44 1.68
CA GLU A 42 2.88 4.07 0.40
C GLU A 42 1.71 3.34 -0.25
N LYS A 43 1.76 2.01 -0.29
CA LYS A 43 0.65 1.18 -0.79
C LYS A 43 -0.64 1.45 -0.03
N GLN A 44 -0.59 1.57 1.30
CA GLN A 44 -1.79 1.85 2.10
C GLN A 44 -2.38 3.23 1.80
N ILE A 45 -1.54 4.25 1.61
CA ILE A 45 -1.97 5.60 1.24
C ILE A 45 -2.73 5.55 -0.10
N VAL A 46 -2.11 4.96 -1.14
CA VAL A 46 -2.71 4.87 -2.48
C VAL A 46 -4.01 4.07 -2.45
N GLN A 47 -4.08 2.98 -1.68
CA GLN A 47 -5.31 2.21 -1.51
C GLN A 47 -6.41 3.02 -0.83
N GLY A 48 -6.06 3.83 0.17
CA GLY A 48 -6.98 4.76 0.84
C GLY A 48 -7.56 5.78 -0.13
N GLU A 49 -6.70 6.41 -0.94
CA GLU A 49 -7.11 7.38 -1.97
C GLU A 49 -8.01 6.74 -3.03
N SER A 50 -7.64 5.55 -3.53
CA SER A 50 -8.45 4.80 -4.48
C SER A 50 -9.84 4.48 -3.93
N SER A 51 -9.91 4.09 -2.65
CA SER A 51 -11.18 3.79 -1.98
C SER A 51 -12.05 5.04 -1.83
N LYS A 52 -11.44 6.18 -1.47
CA LYS A 52 -12.12 7.47 -1.40
C LYS A 52 -12.67 7.89 -2.78
N LEU A 53 -11.86 7.80 -3.83
CA LEU A 53 -12.27 8.14 -5.20
C LEU A 53 -13.43 7.26 -5.68
N ARG A 54 -13.41 5.96 -5.37
CA ARG A 54 -14.53 5.05 -5.69
C ARG A 54 -15.82 5.45 -4.97
N LEU A 55 -15.74 5.85 -3.70
CA LEU A 55 -16.89 6.35 -2.95
C LEU A 55 -17.39 7.67 -3.53
N GLU A 56 -16.49 8.57 -3.92
CA GLU A 56 -16.85 9.83 -4.58
C GLU A 56 -17.56 9.57 -5.90
N LEU A 57 -17.03 8.69 -6.75
CA LEU A 57 -17.65 8.29 -8.01
C LEU A 57 -19.04 7.69 -7.78
N ALA A 58 -19.17 6.75 -6.85
CA ALA A 58 -20.46 6.16 -6.48
C ALA A 58 -21.43 7.20 -5.92
N SER A 59 -20.93 8.24 -5.25
CA SER A 59 -21.75 9.35 -4.76
C SER A 59 -22.23 10.27 -5.91
N MET A 60 -21.46 10.42 -6.98
CA MET A 60 -21.83 11.23 -8.15
C MET A 60 -22.97 10.60 -8.94
N THR A 61 -23.00 9.28 -9.03
CA THR A 61 -24.06 8.52 -9.73
C THR A 61 -25.31 8.31 -8.89
N ARG A 62 -25.37 8.81 -7.65
CA ARG A 62 -26.56 8.68 -6.80
C ARG A 62 -27.78 9.37 -7.43
N PRO A 63 -28.93 8.69 -7.52
CA PRO A 63 -30.15 9.23 -8.14
C PRO A 63 -30.57 10.58 -7.57
N GLU A 64 -30.40 10.81 -6.26
CA GLU A 64 -30.79 12.06 -5.61
C GLU A 64 -29.95 13.24 -6.10
N ARG A 65 -28.64 13.02 -6.30
CA ARG A 65 -27.72 14.03 -6.83
C ARG A 65 -28.01 14.31 -8.30
N LEU A 66 -28.27 13.26 -9.08
CA LEU A 66 -28.67 13.37 -10.48
C LEU A 66 -30.00 14.13 -10.62
N ARG A 67 -31.00 13.83 -9.79
CA ARG A 67 -32.29 14.56 -9.75
C ARG A 67 -32.10 16.02 -9.40
N LYS A 68 -31.29 16.35 -8.38
CA LYS A 68 -30.97 17.74 -8.04
C LYS A 68 -30.29 18.47 -9.20
N LEU A 69 -29.33 17.83 -9.86
CA LEU A 69 -28.65 18.41 -11.02
C LEU A 69 -29.62 18.65 -12.18
N ALA A 70 -30.48 17.67 -12.49
CA ALA A 70 -31.49 17.78 -13.53
C ALA A 70 -32.50 18.89 -13.25
N GLN A 71 -32.97 19.02 -12.00
CA GLN A 71 -33.86 20.09 -11.58
C GLN A 71 -33.19 21.47 -11.66
N GLN A 72 -31.98 21.61 -11.10
CA GLN A 72 -31.32 22.91 -10.96
C GLN A 72 -30.68 23.41 -12.24
N LYS A 73 -30.06 22.53 -13.04
CA LYS A 73 -29.34 22.92 -14.25
C LYS A 73 -30.15 22.75 -15.53
N LEU A 74 -31.02 21.74 -15.59
CA LEU A 74 -31.78 21.40 -16.80
C LEU A 74 -33.26 21.78 -16.68
N GLY A 75 -33.69 22.34 -15.54
CA GLY A 75 -35.09 22.70 -15.31
C GLY A 75 -36.05 21.51 -15.34
N MET A 76 -35.53 20.29 -15.23
CA MET A 76 -36.32 19.07 -15.36
C MET A 76 -37.17 18.84 -14.10
N ALA A 77 -38.41 18.41 -14.28
CA ALA A 77 -39.31 18.03 -13.21
C ALA A 77 -39.62 16.53 -13.28
N PRO A 78 -40.08 15.90 -12.17
CA PRO A 78 -40.61 14.55 -12.22
C PRO A 78 -41.73 14.46 -13.28
N PRO A 79 -41.75 13.40 -14.11
CA PRO A 79 -42.81 13.21 -15.08
C PRO A 79 -44.15 13.03 -14.36
N ARG A 80 -45.23 13.54 -14.97
CA ARG A 80 -46.59 13.34 -14.46
C ARG A 80 -47.00 11.86 -14.64
N PRO A 81 -47.91 11.33 -13.80
CA PRO A 81 -48.35 9.94 -13.90
C PRO A 81 -48.84 9.56 -15.31
N GLU A 82 -49.53 10.50 -15.97
CA GLU A 82 -50.07 10.35 -17.33
C GLU A 82 -48.98 10.23 -18.43
N GLN A 83 -47.73 10.59 -18.13
CA GLN A 83 -46.60 10.59 -19.07
C GLN A 83 -45.75 9.32 -18.98
N VAL A 84 -46.04 8.43 -18.03
CA VAL A 84 -45.28 7.19 -17.82
C VAL A 84 -45.98 6.03 -18.52
N VAL A 85 -45.33 5.45 -19.53
CA VAL A 85 -45.83 4.24 -20.22
C VAL A 85 -45.28 3.01 -19.53
N HIS A 86 -46.16 2.14 -19.03
CA HIS A 86 -45.80 0.82 -18.51
C HIS A 86 -45.95 -0.23 -19.63
N PRO A 87 -44.93 -1.08 -19.88
CA PRO A 87 -45.04 -2.22 -20.79
C PRO A 87 -45.88 -3.36 -20.21
#